data_AF-A0A6V7VQH8-F1
#
_entry.id   AF-A0A6V7VQH8-F1
#
_cell.length_a   1.000
_cell.length_b   1.000
_cell.length_c   1.000
_cell.angle_alpha   90.00
_cell.angle_beta   90.00
_cell.angle_gamma   90.00
#
_symmetry.space_group_name_H-M   'P 1'
#
loop_
_entity.id
_entity.type
_entity.pdbx_description
1 polymer ?
#
loop_
_entity_poly.entity_id
_entity_poly.type
_entity_poly.pdbx_seq_one_letter_code
_entity_poly.pdbx_strand_id
1 'polypeptide(L)'
;MELSALTVFDNYLVTVDDRTGIVHKIVNNFTSLVPWVILNNGPGSSKQFKGEWMTIKDDCLVVGSLGFELHTKSGKIIKDSMWIKVININGEITSFNWIKNYDKLRNAVNITFPGFLVHGTFLKNKI
;
A
#
# COMPACT_ATOMS: atom_id res chain seq x y z
N MET A 1 -8.53 12.64 -8.19
CA MET A 1 -7.69 12.01 -7.16
C MET A 1 -8.58 11.15 -6.30
N GLU A 2 -8.19 9.91 -6.04
CA GLU A 2 -8.80 9.00 -5.08
C GLU A 2 -7.77 8.76 -3.97
N LEU A 3 -7.87 9.56 -2.91
CA LEU A 3 -6.94 9.53 -1.78
C LEU A 3 -7.43 8.48 -0.78
N SER A 4 -6.65 7.41 -0.59
CA SER A 4 -7.14 6.21 0.12
C SER A 4 -6.58 6.06 1.54
N ALA A 5 -5.50 6.74 1.88
CA ALA A 5 -4.93 6.71 3.23
C ALA A 5 -4.25 8.04 3.59
N LEU A 6 -4.10 8.28 4.90
CA LEU A 6 -3.50 9.50 5.45
C LEU A 6 -2.65 9.15 6.67
N THR A 7 -1.42 9.64 6.74
CA THR A 7 -0.56 9.48 7.92
C THR A 7 0.45 10.62 8.05
N VAL A 8 1.17 10.68 9.16
CA VAL A 8 2.29 11.61 9.35
C VAL A 8 3.60 10.86 9.15
N PHE A 9 4.44 11.35 8.26
CA PHE A 9 5.76 10.80 7.97
C PHE A 9 6.76 11.92 7.72
N ASP A 10 7.92 11.86 8.38
CA ASP A 10 8.98 12.87 8.24
C ASP A 10 8.47 14.32 8.40
N ASN A 11 7.65 14.57 9.44
CA ASN A 11 7.01 15.85 9.71
C ASN A 11 6.04 16.38 8.63
N TYR A 12 5.71 15.58 7.62
CA TYR A 12 4.68 15.88 6.64
C TYR A 12 3.43 15.05 6.88
N LEU A 13 2.27 15.67 6.66
CA LEU A 13 1.06 14.90 6.40
C LEU A 13 1.18 14.32 4.99
N VAL A 14 0.98 13.01 4.83
CA VAL A 14 1.16 12.30 3.56
C VAL A 14 -0.07 11.46 3.22
N THR A 15 -0.38 11.39 1.93
CA THR A 15 -1.51 10.60 1.39
C THR A 15 -1.12 9.89 0.11
N VAL A 16 -1.80 8.81 -0.26
CA VAL A 16 -1.59 8.07 -1.51
C VAL A 16 -2.83 8.13 -2.39
N ASP A 17 -2.63 8.44 -3.68
CA ASP A 17 -3.67 8.39 -4.70
C ASP A 17 -3.70 6.99 -5.35
N ASP A 18 -4.79 6.25 -5.18
CA ASP A 18 -4.86 4.83 -5.51
C ASP A 18 -5.03 4.55 -7.03
N ARG A 19 -5.32 5.59 -7.82
CA ARG A 19 -5.35 5.51 -9.28
C ARG A 19 -3.97 5.64 -9.91
N THR A 20 -3.12 6.49 -9.34
CA THR A 20 -1.81 6.84 -9.92
C THR A 20 -0.66 6.17 -9.19
N GLY A 21 -0.85 5.75 -7.94
CA GLY A 21 0.21 5.26 -7.06
C GLY A 21 1.11 6.36 -6.53
N ILE A 22 0.76 7.63 -6.72
CA ILE A 22 1.57 8.76 -6.23
C ILE A 22 1.28 8.99 -4.75
N VAL A 23 2.35 8.99 -3.95
CA VAL A 23 2.32 9.51 -2.58
C VAL A 23 2.59 11.01 -2.63
N HIS A 24 1.68 11.78 -2.03
CA HIS A 24 1.75 13.22 -1.96
C HIS A 24 2.08 13.67 -0.53
N LYS A 25 2.87 14.74 -0.41
CA LYS A 25 2.96 15.55 0.80
C LYS A 25 1.86 16.61 0.76
N ILE A 26 1.15 16.78 1.86
CA ILE A 26 0.14 17.83 2.02
C ILE A 26 0.81 19.03 2.70
N VAL A 27 0.82 20.18 2.02
CA VAL A 27 1.54 21.40 2.44
C VAL A 27 0.64 22.62 2.38
N ASN A 28 1.17 23.80 2.72
CA ASN A 28 0.47 25.09 2.66
C ASN A 28 -0.88 25.06 3.43
N ASN A 29 -0.85 24.70 4.72
CA ASN A 29 -2.06 24.56 5.55
C ASN A 29 -3.13 23.66 4.92
N PHE A 30 -2.71 22.49 4.44
CA PHE A 30 -3.59 21.47 3.85
C PHE A 30 -4.27 21.86 2.54
N THR A 31 -3.82 22.91 1.87
CA THR A 31 -4.42 23.39 0.61
C THR A 31 -3.73 22.87 -0.65
N SER A 32 -2.55 22.26 -0.54
CA SER A 32 -1.74 21.84 -1.69
C SER A 32 -1.23 20.41 -1.51
N LEU A 33 -1.27 19.63 -2.59
CA LEU A 33 -0.64 18.31 -2.68
C LEU A 33 0.60 18.39 -3.58
N VAL A 34 1.75 18.04 -3.03
CA VAL A 34 3.02 17.98 -3.76
C VAL A 34 3.36 16.51 -3.98
N PRO A 35 3.45 16.02 -5.23
CA PRO A 35 3.92 14.67 -5.54
C PRO A 35 5.30 14.44 -4.93
N TRP A 36 5.48 13.32 -4.22
CA TRP A 36 6.76 12.98 -3.59
C TRP A 36 7.39 11.73 -4.22
N VAL A 37 6.66 10.62 -4.26
CA VAL A 37 7.13 9.37 -4.90
C VAL A 37 6.00 8.70 -5.66
N ILE A 38 6.34 7.90 -6.68
CA ILE A 38 5.40 7.08 -7.44
C ILE A 38 5.63 5.60 -7.18
N LEU A 39 4.55 4.87 -6.91
CA LEU A 39 4.59 3.46 -6.56
C LEU A 39 4.04 2.61 -7.71
N ASN A 40 4.83 1.62 -8.12
CA ASN A 40 4.41 0.59 -9.09
C ASN A 40 4.11 -0.73 -8.39
N ASN A 41 3.15 -1.49 -8.88
CA ASN A 41 2.65 -2.72 -8.26
C ASN A 41 3.64 -3.89 -8.33
N GLY A 42 3.35 -4.97 -7.61
CA GLY A 42 4.20 -6.16 -7.56
C GLY A 42 5.61 -5.85 -7.05
N PRO A 43 6.68 -6.36 -7.68
CA PRO A 43 8.06 -6.06 -7.31
C PRO A 43 8.54 -4.65 -7.72
N GLY A 44 7.67 -3.81 -8.30
CA GLY A 44 7.99 -2.44 -8.73
C GLY A 44 8.10 -2.26 -10.26
N SER A 45 7.91 -3.34 -11.03
CA SER A 45 7.98 -3.35 -12.50
C SER A 45 6.63 -3.58 -13.20
N SER A 46 5.52 -3.55 -12.45
CA SER A 46 4.17 -3.76 -12.96
C SER A 46 3.42 -2.44 -13.18
N LYS A 47 2.09 -2.51 -13.25
CA LYS A 47 1.16 -1.37 -13.37
C LYS A 47 1.21 -0.44 -12.15
N GLN A 48 0.43 0.64 -12.18
CA GLN A 48 0.28 1.56 -11.06
C GLN A 48 -0.14 0.82 -9.78
N PHE A 49 0.45 1.21 -8.64
CA PHE A 49 0.11 0.65 -7.34
C PHE A 49 -1.18 1.27 -6.80
N LYS A 50 -2.16 0.42 -6.52
CA LYS A 50 -3.39 0.83 -5.84
C LYS A 50 -3.16 0.83 -4.33
N GLY A 51 -2.67 1.94 -3.80
CA GLY A 51 -2.38 2.09 -2.37
C GLY A 51 -3.66 2.29 -1.56
N GLU A 52 -3.88 1.44 -0.55
CA GLU A 52 -5.13 1.38 0.23
C GLU A 52 -4.91 1.67 1.71
N TRP A 53 -3.70 1.46 2.22
CA TRP A 53 -3.36 1.73 3.61
C TRP A 53 -1.91 2.19 3.76
N MET A 54 -1.65 2.93 4.84
CA MET A 54 -0.33 3.45 5.18
C MET A 54 -0.03 3.23 6.66
N THR A 55 1.21 2.87 7.01
CA THR A 55 1.67 2.80 8.40
C THR A 55 3.14 3.15 8.51
N ILE A 56 3.65 3.38 9.72
CA ILE A 56 5.06 3.65 9.97
C ILE A 56 5.71 2.46 10.65
N LYS A 57 6.86 2.01 10.11
CA LYS A 57 7.68 0.97 10.72
C LYS A 57 9.15 1.31 10.51
N ASP A 58 9.88 1.38 11.62
CA ASP A 58 11.34 1.52 11.65
C ASP A 58 11.80 2.71 10.78
N ASP A 59 11.19 3.88 11.06
CA ASP A 59 11.39 5.16 10.37
C ASP A 59 11.13 5.15 8.86
N CYS A 60 10.41 4.13 8.38
CA CYS A 60 9.96 4.04 7.00
C CYS A 60 8.43 4.12 6.91
N LEU A 61 7.96 4.75 5.84
CA LEU A 61 6.57 4.71 5.43
C LEU A 61 6.30 3.40 4.72
N VAL A 62 5.32 2.64 5.21
CA VAL A 62 4.86 1.40 4.59
C VAL A 62 3.51 1.64 3.94
N VAL A 63 3.39 1.34 2.66
CA VAL A 63 2.15 1.47 1.89
C VAL A 63 1.76 0.10 1.34
N GLY A 64 0.54 -0.34 1.59
CA GLY A 64 0.02 -1.58 1.04
C GLY A 64 -1.19 -1.38 0.15
N SER A 65 -1.50 -2.42 -0.62
CA SER A 65 -2.69 -2.52 -1.47
C SER A 65 -3.72 -3.45 -0.81
N LEU A 66 -4.71 -3.90 -1.59
CA LEU A 66 -5.87 -4.66 -1.14
C LEU A 66 -5.52 -5.99 -0.44
N GLY A 67 -4.37 -6.59 -0.73
CA GLY A 67 -3.86 -7.75 0.00
C GLY A 67 -4.42 -9.12 -0.38
N PHE A 68 -5.07 -9.27 -1.54
CA PHE A 68 -5.58 -10.57 -2.01
C PHE A 68 -5.34 -10.77 -3.51
N GLU A 69 -5.48 -12.00 -4.00
CA GLU A 69 -5.34 -12.32 -5.42
C GLU A 69 -6.41 -11.68 -6.31
N LEU A 70 -5.98 -11.00 -7.37
CA LEU A 70 -6.86 -10.45 -8.39
C LEU A 70 -7.03 -11.43 -9.56
N HIS A 71 -8.23 -11.47 -10.12
CA HIS A 71 -8.55 -12.30 -11.27
C HIS A 71 -8.70 -11.45 -12.52
N THR A 72 -8.05 -11.85 -13.62
CA THR A 72 -8.33 -11.26 -14.93
C THR A 72 -9.63 -11.81 -15.50
N LYS A 73 -10.18 -11.13 -16.51
CA LYS A 73 -11.31 -11.65 -17.31
C LYS A 73 -11.02 -13.02 -17.95
N SER A 74 -9.74 -13.35 -18.16
CA SER A 74 -9.29 -14.64 -18.70
C SER A 74 -9.05 -15.71 -17.61
N GLY A 75 -9.36 -15.43 -16.35
CA GLY A 75 -9.18 -16.36 -15.23
C GLY A 75 -7.75 -16.44 -14.67
N LYS A 76 -6.82 -15.61 -15.15
CA LYS A 76 -5.45 -15.57 -14.63
C LYS A 76 -5.45 -14.93 -13.23
N ILE A 77 -4.74 -15.58 -12.31
CA ILE A 77 -4.48 -15.08 -10.96
C ILE A 77 -3.27 -14.13 -10.98
N ILE A 78 -3.44 -12.92 -10.44
CA ILE A 78 -2.41 -11.89 -10.28
C ILE A 78 -2.28 -11.58 -8.79
N LYS A 79 -1.04 -11.61 -8.27
CA LYS A 79 -0.77 -11.40 -6.83
C LYS A 79 -0.10 -10.06 -6.51
N ASP A 80 -0.10 -9.13 -7.46
CA ASP A 80 0.63 -7.86 -7.34
C ASP A 80 0.13 -7.03 -6.14
N SER A 81 -1.19 -6.99 -5.91
CA SER A 81 -1.86 -6.37 -4.74
C SER A 81 -1.43 -6.92 -3.39
N MET A 82 -0.70 -8.04 -3.36
CA MET A 82 -0.17 -8.66 -2.15
C MET A 82 1.29 -8.24 -1.85
N TRP A 83 1.81 -7.26 -2.59
CA TRP A 83 3.09 -6.61 -2.30
C TRP A 83 2.88 -5.33 -1.51
N ILE A 84 3.85 -4.99 -0.67
CA ILE A 84 3.90 -3.71 0.03
C ILE A 84 5.10 -2.89 -0.44
N LYS A 85 5.02 -1.57 -0.25
CA LYS A 85 6.09 -0.61 -0.50
C LYS A 85 6.59 -0.09 0.82
N VAL A 86 7.90 -0.06 0.98
CA VAL A 86 8.58 0.54 2.12
C VAL A 86 9.43 1.67 1.57
N ILE A 87 9.20 2.87 2.09
CA ILE A 87 9.75 4.12 1.59
C ILE A 87 10.49 4.77 2.75
N ASN A 88 11.79 5.02 2.60
CA ASN A 88 12.54 5.74 3.63
C ASN A 88 12.37 7.27 3.49
N ILE A 89 12.96 8.02 4.42
CA ILE A 89 12.96 9.49 4.43
C ILE A 89 13.48 10.11 3.12
N ASN A 90 14.45 9.47 2.46
CA ASN A 90 15.02 9.94 1.20
C ASN A 90 14.12 9.64 -0.02
N GLY A 91 13.00 8.94 0.17
CA GLY A 91 12.10 8.52 -0.90
C GLY A 91 12.55 7.26 -1.64
N GLU A 92 13.54 6.53 -1.13
CA GLU A 92 13.98 5.27 -1.72
C GLU A 92 12.95 4.18 -1.45
N ILE A 93 12.54 3.47 -2.50
CA ILE A 93 11.45 2.50 -2.45
C ILE A 93 12.02 1.08 -2.47
N THR A 94 11.63 0.28 -1.49
CA THR A 94 11.83 -1.18 -1.50
C THR A 94 10.48 -1.89 -1.57
N SER A 95 10.35 -2.87 -2.48
CA SER A 95 9.14 -3.68 -2.62
C SER A 95 9.30 -5.00 -1.87
N PHE A 96 8.35 -5.35 -1.00
CA PHE A 96 8.36 -6.61 -0.28
C PHE A 96 7.17 -7.48 -0.65
N ASN A 97 7.44 -8.77 -0.88
CA ASN A 97 6.43 -9.78 -1.12
C ASN A 97 5.74 -10.14 0.19
N TRP A 98 4.45 -9.82 0.30
CA TRP A 98 3.63 -10.06 1.50
C TRP A 98 2.59 -11.17 1.31
N ILE A 99 2.68 -11.97 0.24
CA ILE A 99 1.72 -13.05 -0.05
C ILE A 99 1.51 -13.96 1.16
N LYS A 100 2.61 -14.46 1.75
CA LYS A 100 2.55 -15.35 2.92
C LYS A 100 1.94 -14.67 4.15
N ASN A 101 2.06 -13.36 4.29
CA ASN A 101 1.51 -12.62 5.42
C ASN A 101 0.00 -12.47 5.27
N TYR A 102 -0.47 -12.08 4.08
CA TYR A 102 -1.90 -12.01 3.79
C TYR A 102 -2.58 -13.38 3.85
N ASP A 103 -1.92 -14.44 3.37
CA ASP A 103 -2.43 -15.81 3.51
C ASP A 103 -2.59 -16.20 4.98
N LYS A 104 -1.63 -15.85 5.85
CA LYS A 104 -1.74 -16.08 7.31
C LYS A 104 -2.93 -15.33 7.90
N LEU A 105 -3.12 -14.05 7.56
CA LEU A 105 -4.24 -13.25 8.04
C LEU A 105 -5.58 -13.85 7.63
N ARG A 106 -5.70 -14.26 6.37
CA ARG A 106 -6.90 -14.89 5.82
C ARG A 106 -7.20 -16.25 6.47
N ASN A 107 -6.17 -17.08 6.65
CA ASN A 107 -6.32 -18.38 7.29
C ASN A 107 -6.68 -18.25 8.78
N ALA A 108 -6.22 -17.21 9.46
CA ALA A 108 -6.55 -16.98 10.88
C ALA A 108 -8.05 -16.74 11.12
N VAL A 109 -8.80 -16.34 10.09
CA VAL A 109 -10.26 -16.19 10.14
C VAL A 109 -10.99 -17.31 9.41
N ASN A 110 -10.32 -18.45 9.15
CA ASN A 110 -10.86 -19.63 8.49
C ASN A 110 -11.44 -19.38 7.09
N ILE A 111 -10.93 -18.37 6.37
CA ILE A 111 -11.27 -18.15 4.97
C ILE A 111 -10.20 -18.84 4.10
N THR A 112 -10.63 -19.63 3.13
CA THR A 112 -9.76 -20.25 2.13
C THR A 112 -10.10 -19.77 0.73
N PHE A 113 -9.17 -19.93 -0.22
CA PHE A 113 -9.42 -19.57 -1.62
C PHE A 113 -10.61 -20.40 -2.15
N PRO A 114 -11.56 -19.81 -2.92
CA PRO A 114 -11.54 -18.47 -3.54
C PRO A 114 -12.03 -17.32 -2.66
N GLY A 115 -12.35 -17.56 -1.39
CA GLY A 115 -12.61 -16.50 -0.42
C GLY A 115 -11.36 -15.65 -0.15
N PHE A 116 -11.57 -14.36 0.14
CA PHE A 116 -10.52 -13.37 0.31
C PHE A 116 -10.86 -12.36 1.42
N LEU A 117 -9.83 -11.64 1.87
CA LEU A 117 -9.96 -10.47 2.73
C LEU A 117 -9.51 -9.23 1.97
N VAL A 118 -10.21 -8.12 2.16
CA VAL A 118 -9.80 -6.82 1.62
C VAL A 118 -9.23 -5.99 2.76
N HIS A 119 -8.00 -5.54 2.61
CA HIS A 119 -7.31 -4.72 3.60
C HIS A 119 -7.33 -3.25 3.17
N GLY A 120 -8.09 -2.42 3.88
CA GLY A 120 -8.14 -0.95 3.70
C GLY A 120 -7.52 -0.16 4.85
N THR A 121 -6.99 -0.83 5.88
CA THR A 121 -6.29 -0.18 6.98
C THR A 121 -5.28 -1.10 7.64
N PHE A 122 -4.20 -0.51 8.15
CA PHE A 122 -3.19 -1.20 8.94
C PHE A 122 -2.61 -0.23 9.98
N LEU A 123 -2.63 -0.62 11.25
CA LEU A 123 -2.08 0.15 12.35
C LEU A 123 -1.01 -0.67 13.06
N LYS A 124 0.21 -0.13 13.16
CA LYS A 124 1.26 -0.67 14.02
C LYS A 124 1.16 0.01 15.39
N ASN A 125 0.95 -0.78 16.44
CA ASN A 125 1.03 -0.25 17.80
C ASN A 125 2.51 -0.05 18.20
N LYS A 126 2.81 1.05 18.91
CA LYS A 126 4.11 1.28 19.55
C LYS A 126 4.04 0.65 20.95
N ILE A 127 4.12 -0.68 21.04
CA ILE A 127 4.34 -1.37 22.32
C ILE A 127 5.84 -1.47 22.52
#